data_AF-A0A965MJ25-F1
#
_entry.id   AF-A0A965MJ25-F1
#
_cell.length_a   1.000
_cell.length_b   1.000
_cell.length_c   1.000
_cell.angle_alpha   90.00
_cell.angle_beta   90.00
_cell.angle_gamma   90.00
#
_symmetry.space_group_name_H-M   'P 1'
#
loop_
_entity.id
_entity.type
_entity.pdbx_description
1 polymer ?
#
loop_
_entity_poly.entity_id
_entity_poly.type
_entity_poly.pdbx_seq_one_letter_code
_entity_poly.pdbx_strand_id
1 'polypeptide(L)'
;FGKTTSWTKPTQFTDENGGPIYIDGFGAESSNASGFETLPSWSPVYFDKGELTFDTAGNLISPKLGVQLETVYLPSGKGKLNMVVDYSKSTQFATPYAVLSQAQDGAPEGDLVGLAISDDGLVKASYSNAAQISLAKVVLVNFSNPAGLRQIGDTTYFKTSDSGAAKFGEAGSAGFGTVRSGATERANVDLTQELVDLITEQRNFQANAKAMETSTSMTQTIIQIRA
;
A
#
# COMPACT_ATOMS: atom_id res chain seq x y z
N PHE A 1 42.33 31.29 -2.87
CA PHE A 1 42.35 31.66 -4.29
C PHE A 1 42.90 30.49 -5.09
N GLY A 2 42.01 29.60 -5.56
CA GLY A 2 42.43 28.44 -6.36
C GLY A 2 42.76 28.89 -7.78
N LYS A 3 43.94 28.51 -8.29
CA LYS A 3 44.30 28.72 -9.70
C LYS A 3 43.53 27.71 -10.54
N THR A 4 42.41 28.10 -11.10
CA THR A 4 41.78 27.38 -12.22
C THR A 4 42.49 27.80 -13.50
N THR A 5 43.20 26.87 -14.14
CA THR A 5 43.51 26.84 -15.59
C THR A 5 44.44 25.67 -15.90
N SER A 6 43.93 24.45 -15.73
CA SER A 6 44.45 23.30 -16.47
C SER A 6 43.50 23.11 -17.66
N TRP A 7 43.89 23.61 -18.83
CA TRP A 7 43.21 23.27 -20.07
C TRP A 7 43.68 21.88 -20.49
N THR A 8 42.86 20.87 -20.24
CA THR A 8 43.09 19.52 -20.77
C THR A 8 42.43 19.44 -22.14
N LYS A 9 43.21 19.13 -23.17
CA LYS A 9 42.66 18.85 -24.50
C LYS A 9 41.99 17.47 -24.46
N PRO A 10 40.67 17.36 -24.67
CA PRO A 10 40.01 16.07 -24.71
C PRO A 10 40.56 15.22 -25.87
N THR A 11 40.93 13.99 -25.56
CA THR A 11 41.36 12.96 -26.53
C THR A 11 40.18 12.07 -26.86
N GLN A 12 40.04 11.68 -28.12
CA GLN A 12 38.91 10.86 -28.58
C GLN A 12 38.93 9.48 -27.93
N PHE A 13 37.76 9.00 -27.49
CA PHE A 13 37.60 7.67 -26.92
C PHE A 13 37.83 6.59 -28.00
N THR A 14 38.52 5.52 -27.63
CA THR A 14 38.85 4.40 -28.52
C THR A 14 38.20 3.11 -28.04
N ASP A 15 37.69 2.31 -28.98
CA ASP A 15 37.14 0.97 -28.73
C ASP A 15 38.21 -0.01 -28.18
N GLU A 16 37.81 -1.21 -27.75
CA GLU A 16 38.70 -2.29 -27.30
C GLU A 16 39.80 -2.65 -28.32
N ASN A 17 39.61 -2.29 -29.59
CA ASN A 17 40.56 -2.47 -30.69
C ASN A 17 41.40 -1.21 -31.03
N GLY A 18 41.30 -0.13 -30.24
CA GLY A 18 42.04 1.11 -30.44
C GLY A 18 41.52 2.02 -31.57
N GLY A 19 40.32 1.75 -32.10
CA GLY A 19 39.69 2.57 -33.14
C GLY A 19 38.90 3.76 -32.56
N PRO A 20 38.91 4.94 -33.19
CA PRO A 20 38.15 6.11 -32.72
C PRO A 20 36.64 5.87 -32.80
N ILE A 21 35.92 6.13 -31.70
CA ILE A 21 34.45 6.07 -31.66
C ILE A 21 33.87 7.46 -31.94
N TYR A 22 32.79 7.49 -32.71
CA TYR A 22 32.01 8.67 -33.05
C TYR A 22 30.59 8.53 -32.48
N ILE A 23 29.96 9.65 -32.13
CA ILE A 23 28.55 9.69 -31.68
C ILE A 23 27.76 10.45 -32.72
N ASP A 24 26.81 9.78 -33.38
CA ASP A 24 25.99 10.40 -34.42
C ASP A 24 25.06 11.51 -33.88
N GLY A 25 24.39 12.23 -34.79
CA GLY A 25 23.48 13.33 -34.42
C GLY A 25 22.27 12.91 -33.58
N PHE A 26 22.05 11.61 -33.36
CA PHE A 26 21.00 11.04 -32.53
C PHE A 26 21.52 10.45 -31.21
N GLY A 27 22.83 10.53 -30.96
CA GLY A 27 23.44 10.07 -29.72
C GLY A 27 23.82 8.58 -29.70
N ALA A 28 23.86 7.90 -30.86
CA ALA A 28 24.29 6.51 -30.95
C ALA A 28 25.80 6.39 -31.25
N GLU A 29 26.47 5.46 -30.57
CA GLU A 29 27.89 5.17 -30.76
C GLU A 29 28.12 4.40 -32.07
N SER A 30 29.05 4.87 -32.90
CA SER A 30 29.38 4.28 -34.20
C SER A 30 30.89 4.35 -34.45
N SER A 31 31.45 3.28 -35.04
CA SER A 31 32.85 3.19 -35.45
C SER A 31 33.12 3.78 -36.84
N ASN A 32 32.11 4.32 -37.51
CA ASN A 32 32.21 4.82 -38.88
C ASN A 32 32.04 6.35 -38.95
N ALA A 33 33.00 7.05 -39.55
CA ALA A 33 33.07 8.51 -39.61
C ALA A 33 32.18 9.16 -40.70
N SER A 34 31.44 8.35 -41.46
CA SER A 34 30.84 8.70 -42.76
C SER A 34 29.62 9.66 -42.73
N GLY A 35 29.50 10.53 -41.73
CA GLY A 35 28.37 11.46 -41.57
C GLY A 35 28.71 12.83 -40.97
N PHE A 36 29.99 13.14 -40.72
CA PHE A 36 30.41 14.35 -40.01
C PHE A 36 31.05 15.42 -40.91
N GLU A 37 30.65 15.50 -42.18
CA GLU A 37 31.21 16.47 -43.16
C GLU A 37 30.83 17.94 -42.85
N THR A 38 29.80 18.19 -42.04
CA THR A 38 29.41 19.53 -41.57
C THR A 38 29.20 19.53 -40.07
N LEU A 39 30.29 19.49 -39.31
CA LEU A 39 30.24 19.71 -37.87
C LEU A 39 29.91 21.20 -37.59
N PRO A 40 28.86 21.54 -36.81
CA PRO A 40 28.74 22.89 -36.29
C PRO A 40 29.98 23.25 -35.46
N SER A 41 30.35 24.53 -35.39
CA SER A 41 31.54 25.02 -34.68
C SER A 41 31.58 24.65 -33.18
N TRP A 42 30.50 24.07 -32.66
CA TRP A 42 30.38 23.50 -31.33
C TRP A 42 29.65 22.16 -31.43
N SER A 43 30.29 21.09 -30.96
CA SER A 43 29.68 19.79 -30.68
C SER A 43 29.66 19.57 -29.17
N PRO A 44 28.57 19.03 -28.59
CA PRO A 44 28.58 18.66 -27.18
C PRO A 44 29.65 17.58 -26.95
N VAL A 45 30.56 17.84 -26.00
CA VAL A 45 31.51 16.83 -25.55
C VAL A 45 30.76 15.91 -24.59
N TYR A 46 30.60 14.65 -24.97
CA TYR A 46 30.07 13.63 -24.08
C TYR A 46 31.23 13.14 -23.22
N PHE A 47 31.33 13.71 -22.04
CA PHE A 47 32.34 13.36 -21.05
C PHE A 47 32.01 12.04 -20.34
N ASP A 48 33.04 11.50 -19.68
CA ASP A 48 32.96 10.28 -18.89
C ASP A 48 31.76 10.28 -17.92
N LYS A 49 31.24 9.08 -17.63
CA LYS A 49 30.14 8.90 -16.68
C LYS A 49 30.49 9.56 -15.34
N GLY A 50 29.74 10.60 -14.98
CA GLY A 50 29.89 11.31 -13.70
C GLY A 50 30.55 12.70 -13.78
N GLU A 51 30.94 13.17 -14.97
CA GLU A 51 31.41 14.55 -15.13
C GLU A 51 30.24 15.54 -15.16
N LEU A 52 30.34 16.61 -14.36
CA LEU A 52 29.34 17.68 -14.27
C LEU A 52 29.83 18.90 -15.06
N THR A 53 29.06 19.31 -16.06
CA THR A 53 29.34 20.51 -16.85
C THR A 53 28.27 21.55 -16.60
N PHE A 54 28.68 22.80 -16.36
CA PHE A 54 27.80 23.93 -16.10
C PHE A 54 27.89 24.99 -17.20
N ASP A 55 26.82 25.75 -17.41
CA ASP A 55 26.83 26.94 -18.25
C ASP A 55 27.51 28.13 -17.52
N THR A 56 27.72 29.23 -18.23
CA THR A 56 28.28 30.46 -17.65
C THR A 56 27.35 31.12 -16.63
N ALA A 57 26.10 30.68 -16.50
CA ALA A 57 25.13 31.13 -15.51
C ALA A 57 25.06 30.19 -14.28
N GLY A 58 25.86 29.12 -14.23
CA GLY A 58 25.92 28.17 -13.11
C GLY A 58 24.88 27.04 -13.16
N ASN A 59 24.11 26.91 -14.25
CA ASN A 59 23.14 25.82 -14.44
C ASN A 59 23.82 24.58 -15.01
N LEU A 60 23.36 23.40 -14.62
CA LEU A 60 23.89 22.14 -15.15
C LEU A 60 23.48 21.94 -16.63
N ILE A 61 24.47 21.74 -17.50
CA ILE A 61 24.29 21.36 -18.91
C ILE A 61 24.35 19.83 -19.09
N SER A 62 25.26 19.19 -18.35
CA SER A 62 25.48 17.73 -18.41
C SER A 62 25.80 17.22 -17.01
N PRO A 63 25.24 16.08 -16.58
CA PRO A 63 24.34 15.19 -17.32
C PRO A 63 22.89 15.71 -17.35
N LYS A 64 22.21 15.56 -18.50
CA LYS A 64 20.79 15.96 -18.66
C LYS A 64 19.79 15.00 -17.98
N LEU A 65 20.24 13.78 -17.67
CA LEU A 65 19.50 12.72 -17.00
C LEU A 65 20.37 12.16 -15.87
N GLY A 66 19.80 11.31 -15.01
CA GLY A 66 20.58 10.61 -14.00
C GLY A 66 21.69 9.76 -14.62
N VAL A 67 22.87 9.76 -13.99
CA VAL A 67 24.00 8.94 -14.42
C VAL A 67 23.88 7.57 -13.78
N GLN A 68 23.69 6.56 -14.61
CA GLN A 68 23.74 5.18 -14.16
C GLN A 68 25.19 4.77 -13.91
N LEU A 69 25.50 4.41 -12.67
CA LEU A 69 26.76 3.81 -12.28
C LEU A 69 26.83 2.36 -12.79
N GLU A 70 28.05 1.81 -12.80
CA GLU A 70 28.25 0.41 -13.17
C GLU A 70 27.39 -0.51 -12.30
N THR A 71 26.77 -1.51 -12.95
CA THR A 71 25.92 -2.47 -12.25
C THR A 71 26.78 -3.35 -11.35
N VAL A 72 26.56 -3.25 -10.04
CA VAL A 72 27.25 -4.07 -9.06
C VAL A 72 26.47 -5.38 -8.89
N TYR A 73 27.13 -6.51 -9.08
CA TYR A 73 26.55 -7.81 -8.77
C TYR A 73 26.76 -8.13 -7.29
N LEU A 74 25.66 -8.34 -6.57
CA LEU A 74 25.73 -8.66 -5.15
C LEU A 74 26.30 -10.08 -4.97
N PRO A 75 27.21 -10.27 -4.00
CA PRO A 75 27.72 -11.59 -3.66
C PRO A 75 26.59 -12.59 -3.37
N SER A 76 26.84 -13.87 -3.64
CA SER A 76 25.90 -14.97 -3.36
C SER A 76 24.58 -14.92 -4.16
N GLY A 77 24.59 -14.32 -5.36
CA GLY A 77 23.44 -14.37 -6.26
C GLY A 77 22.23 -13.56 -5.80
N LYS A 78 22.41 -12.61 -4.87
CA LYS A 78 21.35 -11.75 -4.31
C LYS A 78 20.84 -10.67 -5.28
N GLY A 79 21.09 -10.83 -6.58
CA GLY A 79 20.67 -9.91 -7.64
C GLY A 79 21.75 -8.91 -8.08
N LYS A 80 21.31 -7.94 -8.88
CA LYS A 80 22.13 -6.85 -9.41
C LYS A 80 21.65 -5.51 -8.84
N LEU A 81 22.58 -4.64 -8.50
CA LEU A 81 22.30 -3.29 -8.02
C LEU A 81 22.57 -2.29 -9.14
N ASN A 82 21.52 -1.63 -9.60
CA ASN A 82 21.59 -0.53 -10.56
C ASN A 82 21.43 0.78 -9.80
N MET A 83 22.52 1.51 -9.59
CA MET A 83 22.49 2.82 -8.94
C MET A 83 22.45 3.91 -9.99
N VAL A 84 21.47 4.81 -9.90
CA VAL A 84 21.39 6.02 -10.70
C VAL A 84 21.59 7.21 -9.78
N VAL A 85 22.59 8.04 -10.08
CA VAL A 85 22.81 9.28 -9.34
C VAL A 85 22.28 10.45 -10.16
N ASP A 86 21.30 11.15 -9.60
CA ASP A 86 20.72 12.33 -10.21
C ASP A 86 21.39 13.61 -9.70
N TYR A 87 22.11 14.29 -10.59
CA TYR A 87 22.77 15.57 -10.33
C TYR A 87 22.00 16.77 -10.90
N SER A 88 20.80 16.58 -11.47
CA SER A 88 20.05 17.62 -12.18
C SER A 88 19.82 18.92 -11.40
N LYS A 89 19.85 18.86 -10.07
CA LYS A 89 19.67 20.01 -9.16
C LYS A 89 20.99 20.64 -8.70
N SER A 90 22.12 20.14 -9.15
CA SER A 90 23.43 20.74 -8.85
C SER A 90 23.58 22.08 -9.58
N THR A 91 24.18 23.05 -8.90
CA THR A 91 24.46 24.38 -9.46
C THR A 91 25.89 24.78 -9.12
N GLN A 92 26.48 25.62 -9.95
CA GLN A 92 27.83 26.16 -9.76
C GLN A 92 27.77 27.68 -9.63
N PHE A 93 27.48 28.15 -8.42
CA PHE A 93 27.56 29.57 -8.06
C PHE A 93 28.86 29.90 -7.32
N ALA A 94 29.18 31.20 -7.22
CA ALA A 94 30.35 31.71 -6.51
C ALA A 94 30.19 31.66 -4.97
N THR A 95 29.73 30.53 -4.44
CA THR A 95 29.57 30.24 -3.02
C THR A 95 30.43 29.04 -2.63
N PRO A 96 30.79 28.88 -1.34
CA PRO A 96 31.41 27.65 -0.87
C PRO A 96 30.56 26.42 -1.21
N TYR A 97 31.23 25.29 -1.45
CA TYR A 97 30.57 24.01 -1.71
C TYR A 97 29.71 23.59 -0.52
N ALA A 98 28.46 23.20 -0.78
CA ALA A 98 27.54 22.66 0.21
C ALA A 98 26.60 21.62 -0.42
N VAL A 99 26.31 20.53 0.29
CA VAL A 99 25.30 19.55 -0.10
C VAL A 99 23.97 19.98 0.51
N LEU A 100 23.05 20.48 -0.33
CA LEU A 100 21.75 20.98 0.12
C LEU A 100 20.74 19.86 0.40
N SER A 101 20.81 18.76 -0.37
CA SER A 101 19.91 17.61 -0.21
C SER A 101 20.58 16.34 -0.72
N GLN A 102 20.41 15.26 0.02
CA GLN A 102 20.78 13.91 -0.39
C GLN A 102 19.62 12.99 -0.02
N ALA A 103 19.20 12.17 -0.98
CA ALA A 103 18.16 11.17 -0.78
C ALA A 103 18.55 9.90 -1.54
N GLN A 104 18.18 8.74 -0.99
CA GLN A 104 18.29 7.44 -1.64
C GLN A 104 16.99 6.65 -1.40
N ASP A 105 16.71 5.72 -2.30
CA ASP A 105 15.59 4.78 -2.23
C ASP A 105 15.99 3.39 -1.68
N GLY A 106 17.28 3.18 -1.41
CA GLY A 106 17.79 1.95 -0.81
C GLY A 106 17.42 1.81 0.68
N ALA A 107 16.92 0.63 1.04
CA ALA A 107 16.66 0.24 2.42
C ALA A 107 17.33 -1.11 2.74
N PRO A 108 17.83 -1.31 3.97
CA PRO A 108 18.29 -2.63 4.40
C PRO A 108 17.13 -3.62 4.44
N GLU A 109 17.46 -4.92 4.42
CA GLU A 109 16.49 -5.98 4.67
C GLU A 109 15.85 -5.77 6.06
N GLY A 110 14.54 -5.88 6.12
CA GLY A 110 13.76 -5.66 7.33
C GLY A 110 12.84 -6.83 7.59
N ASP A 111 12.83 -7.31 8.81
CA ASP A 111 11.87 -8.31 9.28
C ASP A 111 10.54 -7.65 9.62
N LEU A 112 9.45 -8.40 9.53
CA LEU A 112 8.14 -7.92 9.95
C LEU A 112 8.11 -7.76 11.48
N VAL A 113 7.91 -6.53 11.95
CA VAL A 113 7.88 -6.20 13.39
C VAL A 113 6.46 -6.03 13.91
N GLY A 114 5.53 -5.60 13.07
CA GLY A 114 4.16 -5.37 13.50
C GLY A 114 3.14 -5.34 12.38
N LEU A 115 1.90 -5.67 12.72
CA LEU A 115 0.74 -5.55 11.86
C LEU A 115 -0.28 -4.66 12.55
N ALA A 116 -0.76 -3.63 11.85
CA ALA A 116 -1.80 -2.75 12.33
C ALA A 116 -2.94 -2.69 11.32
N ILE A 117 -4.18 -2.68 11.81
CA ILE A 117 -5.37 -2.46 10.99
C ILE A 117 -5.86 -1.06 11.33
N SER A 118 -5.94 -0.20 10.32
CA SER A 118 -6.44 1.17 10.44
C SER A 118 -7.98 1.19 10.43
N ASP A 119 -8.59 2.31 10.83
CA ASP A 119 -10.05 2.40 10.99
C ASP A 119 -10.83 2.30 9.66
N ASP A 120 -10.15 2.55 8.54
CA ASP A 120 -10.61 2.35 7.17
C ASP A 120 -10.47 0.89 6.69
N GLY A 121 -10.08 -0.02 7.59
CA GLY A 121 -9.85 -1.43 7.31
C GLY A 121 -8.53 -1.72 6.59
N LEU A 122 -7.64 -0.73 6.42
CA LEU A 122 -6.35 -0.94 5.76
C LEU A 122 -5.36 -1.65 6.70
N VAL A 123 -4.87 -2.80 6.24
CA VAL A 123 -3.87 -3.61 6.93
C VAL A 123 -2.48 -3.14 6.52
N LYS A 124 -1.73 -2.59 7.48
CA LYS A 124 -0.36 -2.11 7.31
C LYS A 124 0.62 -2.99 8.06
N ALA A 125 1.67 -3.41 7.38
CA ALA A 125 2.82 -4.07 7.95
C ALA A 125 3.93 -3.06 8.19
N SER A 126 4.50 -3.10 9.39
CA SER A 126 5.67 -2.31 9.80
C SER A 126 6.88 -3.23 9.91
N TYR A 127 7.98 -2.83 9.26
CA TYR A 127 9.22 -3.59 9.20
C TYR A 127 10.31 -2.95 10.07
N SER A 128 11.33 -3.73 10.44
CA SER A 128 12.46 -3.27 11.29
C SER A 128 13.34 -2.20 10.60
N ASN A 129 13.27 -2.11 9.28
CA ASN A 129 13.93 -1.07 8.48
C ASN A 129 13.12 0.25 8.37
N ALA A 130 12.13 0.44 9.25
CA ALA A 130 11.20 1.57 9.28
C ALA A 130 10.31 1.72 8.04
N ALA A 131 10.31 0.75 7.12
CA ALA A 131 9.35 0.73 6.02
C ALA A 131 7.96 0.33 6.52
N GLN A 132 6.94 0.99 5.96
CA GLN A 132 5.54 0.63 6.15
C GLN A 132 4.92 0.27 4.80
N ILE A 133 4.38 -0.94 4.70
CA ILE A 133 3.75 -1.43 3.47
C ILE A 133 2.29 -1.74 3.75
N SER A 134 1.41 -1.27 2.88
CA SER A 134 -0.01 -1.62 2.92
C SER A 134 -0.20 -2.96 2.21
N LEU A 135 -0.70 -3.97 2.93
CA LEU A 135 -0.79 -5.34 2.43
C LEU A 135 -2.17 -5.68 1.86
N ALA A 136 -3.22 -5.30 2.58
CA ALA A 136 -4.59 -5.68 2.27
C ALA A 136 -5.58 -4.68 2.86
N LYS A 137 -6.84 -4.76 2.44
CA LYS A 137 -7.94 -3.99 3.03
C LYS A 137 -9.11 -4.92 3.34
N VAL A 138 -9.72 -4.73 4.50
CA VAL A 138 -10.93 -5.46 4.92
C VAL A 138 -12.13 -4.86 4.19
N VAL A 139 -12.88 -5.72 3.49
CA VAL A 139 -14.11 -5.34 2.80
C VAL A 139 -15.29 -5.63 3.71
N LEU A 140 -16.20 -4.67 3.82
CA LEU A 140 -17.46 -4.82 4.54
C LEU A 140 -18.61 -5.11 3.58
N VAL A 141 -19.63 -5.78 4.09
CA VAL A 141 -20.82 -6.14 3.33
C VAL A 141 -22.04 -5.66 4.08
N ASN A 142 -22.92 -4.94 3.38
CA ASN A 142 -24.19 -4.48 3.90
C ASN A 142 -25.33 -5.11 3.10
N PHE A 143 -26.46 -5.36 3.76
CA PHE A 143 -27.67 -5.92 3.17
C PHE A 143 -28.83 -4.94 3.35
N SER A 144 -29.76 -4.91 2.41
CA SER A 144 -30.89 -3.97 2.51
C SER A 144 -31.84 -4.36 3.65
N ASN A 145 -31.95 -5.65 3.95
CA ASN A 145 -32.69 -6.17 5.09
C ASN A 145 -31.83 -7.18 5.88
N PRO A 146 -31.16 -6.76 6.96
CA PRO A 146 -30.35 -7.66 7.79
C PRO A 146 -31.16 -8.77 8.46
N ALA A 147 -32.41 -8.52 8.87
CA ALA A 147 -33.27 -9.51 9.53
C ALA A 147 -33.69 -10.65 8.59
N GLY A 148 -33.59 -10.46 7.27
CA GLY A 148 -33.83 -11.50 6.28
C GLY A 148 -32.67 -12.49 6.15
N LEU A 149 -31.51 -12.23 6.76
CA LEU A 149 -30.37 -13.13 6.70
C LEU A 149 -30.66 -14.41 7.49
N ARG A 150 -30.30 -15.56 6.91
CA ARG A 150 -30.45 -16.84 7.60
C ARG A 150 -29.18 -17.15 8.37
N GLN A 151 -29.29 -17.31 9.68
CA GLN A 151 -28.19 -17.78 10.51
C GLN A 151 -27.86 -19.24 10.15
N ILE A 152 -26.58 -19.52 9.90
CA ILE A 152 -26.09 -20.86 9.58
C ILE A 152 -25.25 -21.49 10.71
N GLY A 153 -24.87 -20.69 11.72
CA GLY A 153 -24.17 -21.13 12.92
C GLY A 153 -23.46 -19.97 13.63
N ASP A 154 -23.36 -20.02 14.96
CA ASP A 154 -22.74 -19.01 15.83
C ASP A 154 -23.11 -17.56 15.42
N THR A 155 -22.15 -16.81 14.89
CA THR A 155 -22.30 -15.43 14.41
C THR A 155 -22.27 -15.32 12.88
N THR A 156 -22.41 -16.44 12.17
CA THR A 156 -22.34 -16.51 10.71
C THR A 156 -23.72 -16.53 10.08
N TYR A 157 -23.89 -15.69 9.07
CA TYR A 157 -25.14 -15.48 8.36
C TYR A 157 -24.99 -15.76 6.86
N PHE A 158 -26.06 -16.27 6.25
CA PHE A 158 -26.14 -16.55 4.83
C PHE A 158 -27.22 -15.69 4.17
N LYS A 159 -26.92 -15.21 2.97
CA LYS A 159 -27.83 -14.40 2.14
C LYS A 159 -29.05 -15.21 1.71
N THR A 160 -30.23 -14.63 1.85
CA THR A 160 -31.50 -15.20 1.36
C THR A 160 -32.11 -14.31 0.28
N SER A 161 -33.28 -14.70 -0.27
CA SER A 161 -34.11 -13.82 -1.08
C SER A 161 -34.54 -12.58 -0.31
N ASP A 162 -34.87 -12.74 0.97
CA ASP A 162 -35.52 -11.72 1.80
C ASP A 162 -34.52 -10.68 2.32
N SER A 163 -33.23 -11.02 2.39
CA SER A 163 -32.16 -10.07 2.75
C SER A 163 -31.79 -9.11 1.62
N GLY A 164 -32.15 -9.44 0.37
CA GLY A 164 -31.72 -8.73 -0.83
C GLY A 164 -30.26 -8.98 -1.20
N ALA A 165 -29.75 -8.23 -2.19
CA ALA A 165 -28.37 -8.36 -2.68
C ALA A 165 -27.34 -7.83 -1.68
N ALA A 166 -26.17 -8.51 -1.63
CA ALA A 166 -25.02 -8.06 -0.86
C ALA A 166 -24.40 -6.82 -1.50
N LYS A 167 -24.22 -5.75 -0.73
CA LYS A 167 -23.52 -4.53 -1.15
C LYS A 167 -22.15 -4.52 -0.50
N PHE A 168 -21.10 -4.61 -1.31
CA PHE A 168 -19.71 -4.55 -0.86
C PHE A 168 -19.25 -3.10 -0.76
N GLY A 169 -18.44 -2.79 0.23
CA GLY A 169 -17.84 -1.47 0.38
C GLY A 169 -16.66 -1.46 1.33
N GLU A 170 -15.99 -0.32 1.38
CA GLU A 170 -14.85 -0.08 2.25
C GLU A 170 -15.32 0.40 3.63
N ALA A 171 -14.59 0.00 4.68
CA ALA A 171 -14.83 0.53 6.02
C ALA A 171 -14.60 2.05 6.05
N GLY A 172 -15.46 2.78 6.75
CA GLY A 172 -15.44 4.24 6.83
C GLY A 172 -16.01 4.97 5.59
N SER A 173 -16.46 4.26 4.56
CA SER A 173 -17.15 4.86 3.40
C SER A 173 -18.64 5.12 3.68
N ALA A 174 -19.29 5.93 2.84
CA ALA A 174 -20.70 6.28 3.01
C ALA A 174 -21.60 5.03 3.03
N GLY A 175 -22.34 4.85 4.12
CA GLY A 175 -23.21 3.68 4.33
C GLY A 175 -22.52 2.48 5.00
N PHE A 176 -21.25 2.62 5.41
CA PHE A 176 -20.49 1.64 6.16
C PHE A 176 -19.89 2.27 7.44
N GLY A 177 -19.79 1.47 8.51
CA GLY A 177 -19.09 1.87 9.73
C GLY A 177 -17.56 1.80 9.57
N THR A 178 -16.84 2.36 10.54
CA THR A 178 -15.39 2.17 10.68
C THR A 178 -15.08 0.84 11.36
N VAL A 179 -13.91 0.26 11.07
CA VAL A 179 -13.41 -0.90 11.79
C VAL A 179 -12.61 -0.43 13.00
N ARG A 180 -12.73 -1.11 14.15
CA ARG A 180 -11.88 -0.83 15.31
C ARG A 180 -10.98 -2.02 15.60
N SER A 181 -9.69 -1.86 15.33
CA SER A 181 -8.71 -2.92 15.58
C SER A 181 -8.53 -3.19 17.08
N GLY A 182 -8.35 -4.46 17.45
CA GLY A 182 -8.08 -4.89 18.83
C GLY A 182 -9.26 -4.77 19.80
N ALA A 183 -10.45 -4.45 19.31
CA ALA A 183 -11.67 -4.40 20.11
C ALA A 183 -12.64 -5.53 19.70
N THR A 184 -13.32 -6.12 20.68
CA THR A 184 -14.38 -7.10 20.46
C THR A 184 -15.73 -6.50 20.78
N GLU A 185 -16.69 -6.67 19.88
CA GLU A 185 -18.07 -6.22 20.09
C GLU A 185 -18.77 -7.10 21.13
N ARG A 186 -19.44 -6.47 22.09
CA ARG A 186 -20.20 -7.18 23.14
C ARG A 186 -21.61 -7.47 22.65
N ALA A 187 -22.23 -8.51 23.21
CA ALA A 187 -23.64 -8.78 22.97
C ALA A 187 -24.49 -7.56 23.33
N ASN A 188 -25.53 -7.31 22.54
CA ASN A 188 -26.51 -6.26 22.74
C ASN A 188 -27.65 -6.66 23.71
N VAL A 189 -27.51 -7.79 24.42
CA VAL A 189 -28.54 -8.36 25.29
C VAL A 189 -28.41 -7.82 26.72
N ASP A 190 -29.52 -7.34 27.30
CA ASP A 190 -29.62 -6.95 28.70
C ASP A 190 -30.17 -8.10 29.55
N LEU A 191 -29.30 -8.71 30.36
CA LEU A 191 -29.63 -9.87 31.20
C LEU A 191 -30.77 -9.60 32.19
N THR A 192 -30.95 -8.36 32.66
CA THR A 192 -32.00 -8.05 33.63
C THR A 192 -33.38 -8.08 33.00
N GLN A 193 -33.49 -7.58 31.78
CA GLN A 193 -34.74 -7.60 31.01
C GLN A 193 -35.09 -9.02 30.58
N GLU A 194 -34.12 -9.78 30.05
CA GLU A 194 -34.34 -11.18 29.64
C GLU A 194 -34.82 -12.05 30.81
N LEU A 195 -34.33 -11.80 32.02
CA LEU A 195 -34.79 -12.53 33.21
C LEU A 195 -36.25 -12.20 33.57
N VAL A 196 -36.64 -10.93 33.45
CA VAL A 196 -38.04 -10.51 33.72
C VAL A 196 -38.98 -11.09 32.69
N ASP A 197 -38.58 -11.12 31.42
CA ASP A 197 -39.37 -11.70 30.33
C ASP A 197 -39.53 -13.21 30.54
N LEU A 198 -38.46 -13.92 30.93
CA LEU A 198 -38.51 -15.34 31.28
C LEU A 198 -39.45 -15.62 32.46
N ILE A 199 -39.43 -14.80 33.52
CA ILE A 199 -40.36 -14.94 34.66
C ILE A 199 -41.80 -14.70 34.21
N THR A 200 -42.02 -13.75 33.30
CA THR A 200 -43.35 -13.41 32.76
C THR A 200 -43.89 -14.57 31.91
N GLU A 201 -43.07 -15.15 31.04
CA GLU A 201 -43.43 -16.33 30.25
C GLU A 201 -43.73 -17.54 31.15
N GLN A 202 -42.93 -17.78 32.19
CA GLN A 202 -43.17 -18.84 33.17
C GLN A 202 -44.49 -18.66 33.91
N ARG A 203 -44.83 -17.44 34.34
CA ARG A 203 -46.12 -17.15 34.97
C ARG A 203 -47.28 -17.38 34.02
N ASN A 204 -47.15 -16.98 32.75
CA ASN A 204 -48.16 -17.23 31.73
C ASN A 204 -48.35 -18.73 31.49
N PHE A 205 -47.26 -19.51 31.44
CA PHE A 205 -47.32 -20.96 31.34
C PHE A 205 -48.04 -21.59 32.54
N GLN A 206 -47.70 -21.17 33.77
CA GLN A 206 -48.37 -21.65 34.98
C GLN A 206 -49.86 -21.30 35.02
N ALA A 207 -50.24 -20.08 34.61
CA ALA A 207 -51.63 -19.66 34.53
C ALA A 207 -52.42 -20.52 33.51
N ASN A 208 -51.84 -20.75 32.32
CA ASN A 208 -52.43 -21.61 31.29
C ASN A 208 -52.57 -23.06 31.77
N ALA A 209 -51.54 -23.60 32.43
CA ALA A 209 -51.59 -24.93 33.01
C ALA A 209 -52.69 -25.05 34.07
N LYS A 210 -52.85 -24.04 34.94
CA LYS A 210 -53.89 -24.06 35.96
C LYS A 210 -55.29 -23.98 35.36
N ALA A 211 -55.49 -23.16 34.33
CA ALA A 211 -56.74 -23.10 33.58
C ALA A 211 -57.10 -24.46 32.96
N MET A 212 -56.12 -25.18 32.39
CA MET A 212 -56.32 -26.54 31.86
C MET A 212 -56.68 -27.55 32.96
N GLU A 213 -56.03 -27.49 34.13
CA GLU A 213 -56.33 -28.37 35.27
C GLU A 213 -57.77 -28.15 35.76
N THR A 214 -58.18 -26.90 35.93
CA THR A 214 -59.56 -26.57 36.31
C THR A 214 -60.56 -27.04 35.26
N SER A 215 -60.27 -26.85 33.98
CA SER A 215 -61.12 -27.37 32.89
C SER A 215 -61.24 -28.90 32.92
N THR A 216 -60.15 -29.60 33.18
CA THR A 216 -60.13 -31.07 33.28
C THR A 216 -60.93 -31.55 34.49
N SER A 217 -60.75 -30.91 35.64
CA SER A 217 -61.50 -31.21 36.86
C SER A 217 -63.01 -31.01 36.67
N MET A 218 -63.43 -29.88 36.08
CA MET A 218 -64.84 -29.63 35.74
C MET A 218 -65.41 -30.70 34.81
N THR A 219 -64.64 -31.10 33.79
CA THR A 219 -65.05 -32.15 32.85
C THR A 219 -65.25 -33.49 33.58
N GLN A 220 -64.36 -33.83 34.50
CA GLN A 220 -64.46 -35.08 35.27
C GLN A 220 -65.64 -35.08 36.24
N THR A 221 -65.95 -33.94 36.87
CA THR A 221 -67.15 -33.79 37.69
C THR A 221 -68.43 -33.95 36.87
N ILE A 222 -68.49 -33.39 35.65
CA ILE A 222 -69.63 -33.58 34.74
C ILE A 222 -69.82 -35.07 34.41
N ILE A 223 -68.74 -35.79 34.14
CA ILE A 223 -68.79 -37.24 33.87
C ILE A 223 -69.33 -38.00 35.09
N GLN A 224 -68.91 -37.66 36.30
CA GLN A 224 -69.37 -38.30 37.54
C GLN A 224 -70.84 -38.03 37.89
N ILE A 225 -71.41 -36.90 37.48
CA ILE A 225 -72.85 -36.59 37.67
C ILE A 225 -73.73 -37.40 36.71
N ARG A 226 -73.18 -37.86 35.59
CA ARG A 226 -73.90 -38.62 34.56
C ARG A 226 -73.88 -40.14 34.80
N ALA A 227 -73.00 -40.62 35.67
CA ALA A 227 -72.90 -42.00 36.11
C ALA A 227 -73.82 -42.25 37.31
#